data_AF-A0A7Y4MR49-F1
#
_entry.id   AF-A0A7Y4MR49-F1
#
_cell.length_a   1.000
_cell.length_b   1.000
_cell.length_c   1.000
_cell.angle_alpha   90.00
_cell.angle_beta   90.00
_cell.angle_gamma   90.00
#
_symmetry.space_group_name_H-M   'P 1'
#
loop_
_entity.id
_entity.type
_entity.pdbx_description
1 polymer ?
#
loop_
_entity_poly.entity_id
_entity_poly.type
_entity_poly.pdbx_seq_one_letter_code
_entity_poly.pdbx_strand_id
1 'polypeptide(L)'
;MLGLIIVGVIAAILVVVGLVALLRWTVGADVRRSKVLTQGEAGTARILGWEQTGGSHGRNNILRFSLTIRLSSEDSEFQATADRIVRPMEAPLFQAGMQRPVRVLRDGERLLVELE
;
A
#
# COMPACT_ATOMS: atom_id res chain seq x y z
N MET A 1 1.82 -32.60 -35.39
CA MET A 1 2.92 -31.66 -35.05
C MET A 1 2.44 -30.22 -34.90
N LEU A 2 1.64 -29.68 -35.83
CA LEU A 2 1.16 -28.28 -35.78
C LEU A 2 0.42 -27.90 -34.49
N GLY A 3 -0.45 -28.78 -33.96
CA GLY A 3 -1.23 -28.52 -32.74
C GLY A 3 -0.39 -28.39 -31.46
N LEU A 4 0.73 -29.12 -31.35
CA LEU A 4 1.63 -29.02 -30.20
C LEU A 4 2.40 -27.68 -30.19
N ILE A 5 2.73 -27.17 -31.38
CA ILE A 5 3.41 -25.87 -31.53
C ILE A 5 2.47 -24.74 -31.10
N ILE A 6 1.21 -24.77 -31.53
CA ILE A 6 0.21 -23.75 -31.16
C ILE A 6 -0.04 -23.72 -29.66
N VAL A 7 -0.21 -24.89 -29.03
CA VAL A 7 -0.42 -24.98 -27.57
C VAL A 7 0.82 -24.51 -26.81
N GLY A 8 2.02 -24.87 -27.26
CA GLY A 8 3.27 -24.42 -26.66
C GLY A 8 3.45 -22.89 -26.72
N VAL A 9 3.10 -22.28 -27.85
CA VAL A 9 3.18 -20.82 -28.03
C VAL A 9 2.17 -20.09 -27.13
N ILE A 10 0.92 -20.57 -27.04
CA ILE A 10 -0.09 -19.97 -26.18
C ILE A 10 0.31 -20.08 -24.70
N ALA A 11 0.81 -21.23 -24.26
CA ALA A 11 1.27 -21.43 -22.90
C ALA A 11 2.46 -20.51 -22.56
N ALA A 12 3.43 -20.37 -23.47
CA ALA A 12 4.55 -19.45 -23.28
C ALA A 12 4.11 -17.99 -23.16
N ILE A 13 3.16 -17.55 -23.99
CA ILE A 13 2.62 -16.18 -23.92
C ILE A 13 1.92 -15.95 -22.57
N LEU A 14 1.09 -16.89 -22.12
CA LEU A 14 0.40 -16.77 -20.82
C LEU A 14 1.38 -16.70 -19.65
N VAL A 15 2.46 -17.47 -19.67
CA VAL A 15 3.52 -17.42 -18.65
C VAL A 15 4.21 -16.06 -18.66
N VAL A 16 4.57 -15.53 -19.83
CA VAL A 16 5.22 -14.21 -19.93
C VAL A 16 4.28 -13.10 -19.46
N VAL A 17 3.01 -13.11 -19.87
CA VAL A 17 2.00 -12.13 -19.43
C VAL A 17 1.79 -12.22 -17.92
N GLY A 18 1.69 -13.43 -17.37
CA GLY A 18 1.59 -13.66 -15.93
C GLY A 18 2.81 -13.13 -15.16
N LEU A 19 4.02 -13.38 -15.67
CA LEU A 19 5.27 -12.92 -15.07
C LEU A 19 5.37 -11.38 -15.10
N VAL A 20 5.01 -10.76 -16.22
CA VAL A 20 5.01 -9.29 -16.37
C VAL A 20 3.96 -8.66 -15.46
N ALA A 21 2.76 -9.25 -15.34
CA ALA A 21 1.73 -8.78 -14.42
C ALA A 21 2.20 -8.88 -12.96
N LEU A 22 2.81 -9.99 -12.56
CA LEU A 22 3.42 -10.18 -11.24
C LEU A 22 4.51 -9.16 -10.95
N LEU A 23 5.45 -8.96 -11.88
CA LEU A 23 6.53 -7.97 -11.74
C LEU A 23 5.98 -6.54 -11.66
N ARG A 24 4.96 -6.19 -12.45
CA ARG A 24 4.31 -4.87 -12.36
C ARG A 24 3.61 -4.66 -11.02
N TRP A 25 3.06 -5.72 -10.44
CA TRP A 25 2.36 -5.65 -9.17
C TRP A 25 3.33 -5.50 -7.99
N THR A 26 4.43 -6.25 -7.98
CA THR A 26 5.44 -6.17 -6.93
C THR A 26 6.25 -4.87 -7.02
N VAL A 27 6.80 -4.53 -8.20
CA VAL A 27 7.61 -3.32 -8.40
C VAL A 27 6.76 -2.05 -8.29
N GLY A 28 5.49 -2.10 -8.71
CA GLY A 28 4.58 -0.96 -8.63
C GLY A 28 4.15 -0.59 -7.20
N ALA A 29 4.22 -1.51 -6.24
CA ALA A 29 3.96 -1.24 -4.84
C ALA A 29 5.18 -0.57 -4.16
N ASP A 30 6.39 -1.09 -4.42
CA ASP A 30 7.63 -0.55 -3.85
C ASP A 30 8.00 0.83 -4.41
N VAL A 31 7.78 1.09 -5.71
CA VAL A 31 8.04 2.41 -6.30
C VAL A 31 7.07 3.46 -5.75
N ARG A 32 5.80 3.11 -5.52
CA ARG A 32 4.81 4.01 -4.90
C ARG A 32 5.22 4.40 -3.49
N ARG A 33 5.63 3.42 -2.68
CA ARG A 33 6.17 3.61 -1.34
C ARG A 33 7.38 4.53 -1.32
N SER A 34 8.35 4.31 -2.20
CA SER A 34 9.54 5.19 -2.28
C SER A 34 9.18 6.63 -2.68
N LYS A 35 8.19 6.83 -3.57
CA LYS A 35 7.76 8.17 -3.98
C LYS A 35 7.06 8.91 -2.86
N VAL A 36 6.20 8.25 -2.09
CA VAL A 36 5.57 8.86 -0.90
C VAL A 36 6.61 9.18 0.17
N LEU A 37 7.57 8.29 0.40
CA LEU A 37 8.65 8.55 1.36
C LEU A 37 9.60 9.68 0.94
N THR A 38 9.79 9.91 -0.36
CA THR A 38 10.76 10.92 -0.86
C THR A 38 10.09 12.26 -1.19
N GLN A 39 8.84 12.26 -1.64
CA GLN A 39 8.10 13.45 -2.12
C GLN A 39 6.83 13.75 -1.33
N GLY A 40 6.41 12.84 -0.44
CA GLY A 40 5.25 13.05 0.40
C GLY A 40 5.50 14.12 1.46
N GLU A 41 4.50 14.95 1.66
CA GLU A 41 4.51 15.99 2.67
C GLU A 41 4.45 15.35 4.07
N ALA A 42 5.32 15.82 4.97
CA ALA A 42 5.36 15.35 6.35
C ALA A 42 4.14 15.88 7.11
N GLY A 43 3.45 14.97 7.79
CA GLY A 43 2.32 15.26 8.66
C GLY A 43 2.33 14.36 9.88
N THR A 44 1.34 14.61 10.75
CA THR A 44 1.05 13.73 11.88
C THR A 44 -0.33 13.13 11.67
N ALA A 45 -0.45 11.81 11.79
CA ALA A 45 -1.73 11.13 11.79
C ALA A 45 -2.09 10.66 13.19
N ARG A 46 -3.32 10.90 13.60
CA ARG A 46 -3.96 10.21 14.72
C ARG A 46 -4.69 8.98 14.20
N ILE A 47 -4.39 7.83 14.77
CA ILE A 47 -5.08 6.57 14.46
C ILE A 47 -6.49 6.62 15.06
N LEU A 48 -7.52 6.47 14.24
CA LEU A 48 -8.90 6.32 14.70
C LEU A 48 -9.23 4.85 14.96
N GLY A 49 -8.65 3.96 14.17
CA GLY A 49 -8.82 2.52 14.27
C GLY A 49 -8.17 1.80 13.09
N TRP A 50 -8.28 0.48 13.07
CA TRP A 50 -7.85 -0.33 11.93
C TRP A 50 -8.73 -1.57 11.77
N GLU A 51 -8.78 -2.06 10.54
CA GLU A 51 -9.50 -3.28 10.17
C GLU A 51 -8.59 -4.21 9.34
N GLN A 52 -8.88 -5.50 9.37
CA GLN A 52 -8.21 -6.46 8.47
C GLN A 52 -8.85 -6.38 7.09
N THR A 53 -8.03 -6.22 6.06
CA THR A 53 -8.50 -6.18 4.67
C THR A 53 -8.79 -7.57 4.08
N GLY A 54 -8.45 -8.64 4.80
CA GLY A 54 -8.42 -10.01 4.28
C GLY A 54 -7.20 -10.32 3.40
N GLY A 55 -6.39 -9.32 3.06
CA GLY A 55 -5.13 -9.49 2.34
C GLY A 55 -3.96 -9.81 3.28
N SER A 56 -3.06 -10.68 2.83
CA SER A 56 -1.82 -11.01 3.54
C SER A 56 -0.63 -11.01 2.58
N HIS A 57 0.52 -10.53 3.05
CA HIS A 57 1.79 -10.64 2.34
C HIS A 57 2.74 -11.54 3.13
N GLY A 58 2.90 -12.78 2.68
CA GLY A 58 3.64 -13.80 3.41
C GLY A 58 2.96 -14.14 4.75
N ARG A 59 3.67 -13.92 5.87
CA ARG A 59 3.14 -14.10 7.24
C ARG A 59 2.51 -12.83 7.82
N ASN A 60 2.51 -11.73 7.07
CA ASN A 60 2.07 -10.43 7.56
C ASN A 60 0.67 -10.13 7.03
N ASN A 61 -0.14 -9.47 7.85
CA ASN A 61 -1.50 -9.07 7.49
C ASN A 61 -1.47 -7.66 6.91
N ILE A 62 -2.31 -7.40 5.92
CA ILE A 62 -2.56 -6.06 5.41
C ILE A 62 -3.71 -5.47 6.22
N LEU A 63 -3.38 -4.50 7.05
CA LEU A 63 -4.34 -3.76 7.85
C LEU A 63 -4.67 -2.43 7.17
N ARG A 64 -5.94 -2.07 7.15
CA ARG A 64 -6.42 -0.76 6.73
C ARG A 64 -6.58 0.10 7.96
N PHE A 65 -5.83 1.18 8.01
CA PHE A 65 -5.87 2.17 9.09
C PHE A 65 -6.80 3.32 8.70
N SER A 66 -7.70 3.69 9.58
CA SER A 66 -8.44 4.96 9.50
C SER A 66 -7.68 6.00 10.31
N LEU A 67 -7.32 7.10 9.66
CA LEU A 67 -6.42 8.11 10.19
C LEU A 67 -7.04 9.50 10.07
N THR A 68 -6.87 10.33 11.10
CA THR A 68 -7.02 11.79 10.99
C THR A 68 -5.63 12.38 10.80
N ILE A 69 -5.38 13.03 9.67
CA ILE A 69 -4.08 13.57 9.31
C ILE A 69 -4.10 15.09 9.43
N ARG A 70 -3.04 15.63 10.03
CA ARG A 70 -2.68 17.04 9.98
C ARG A 70 -1.37 17.19 9.22
N LEU A 71 -1.39 17.93 8.12
CA LEU A 71 -0.17 18.24 7.36
C LEU A 71 0.57 19.40 8.01
N SER A 72 1.87 19.49 7.77
CA SER A 72 2.67 20.59 8.33
C SER A 72 2.40 21.92 7.60
N SER A 73 1.95 21.89 6.34
CA SER A 73 1.60 23.09 5.57
C SER A 73 0.14 23.54 5.73
N GLU A 74 -0.74 22.70 6.28
CA GLU A 74 -2.18 23.00 6.41
C GLU A 74 -2.60 22.96 7.88
N ASP A 75 -3.38 23.96 8.31
CA ASP A 75 -3.95 23.99 9.66
C ASP A 75 -5.21 23.13 9.82
N SER A 76 -5.68 22.53 8.73
CA SER A 76 -6.89 21.71 8.71
C SER A 76 -6.54 20.23 8.86
N GLU A 77 -7.30 19.53 9.70
CA GLU A 77 -7.25 18.08 9.79
C GLU A 77 -8.21 17.45 8.77
N PHE A 78 -7.80 16.35 8.14
CA PHE A 78 -8.68 15.56 7.26
C PHE A 78 -8.57 14.07 7.56
N GLN A 79 -9.63 13.32 7.25
CA GLN A 79 -9.63 11.87 7.42
C GLN A 79 -9.20 11.17 6.14
N ALA A 80 -8.36 10.15 6.28
CA ALA A 80 -7.90 9.31 5.19
C ALA A 80 -7.72 7.86 5.67
N THR A 81 -7.64 6.94 4.71
CA THR A 81 -7.31 5.54 4.97
C THR A 81 -5.95 5.19 4.40
N ALA A 82 -5.22 4.31 5.10
CA ALA A 82 -3.90 3.84 4.68
C ALA A 82 -3.81 2.32 4.86
N ASP A 83 -3.45 1.60 3.80
CA ASP A 83 -3.26 0.15 3.86
C ASP A 83 -1.77 -0.13 4.15
N ARG A 84 -1.45 -0.81 5.27
CA ARG A 84 -0.08 -1.14 5.68
C ARG A 84 0.06 -2.63 5.95
N ILE A 85 1.18 -3.19 5.50
CA ILE A 85 1.61 -4.53 5.88
C ILE A 85 2.14 -4.47 7.30
N VAL A 86 1.45 -5.15 8.21
CA VAL A 86 1.77 -5.16 9.65
C VAL A 86 2.07 -6.58 10.08
N ARG A 87 3.15 -6.75 10.86
CA ARG A 87 3.45 -8.06 11.45
C ARG A 87 2.39 -8.38 12.50
N PRO A 88 1.93 -9.64 12.65
CA PRO A 88 0.88 -9.98 13.61
C PRO A 88 1.19 -9.52 15.04
N MET A 89 2.46 -9.59 15.45
CA MET A 89 2.93 -9.13 16.77
C MET A 89 2.89 -7.61 16.95
N GLU A 90 2.85 -6.84 15.87
CA GLU A 90 2.81 -5.37 15.89
C GLU A 90 1.38 -4.83 15.85
N ALA A 91 0.39 -5.62 15.42
CA ALA A 91 -1.01 -5.18 15.36
C ALA A 91 -1.55 -4.59 16.69
N PRO A 92 -1.26 -5.17 17.88
CA PRO A 92 -1.68 -4.59 19.16
C PRO A 92 -1.00 -3.26 19.50
N LEU A 93 0.13 -2.94 18.84
CA LEU A 93 0.86 -1.70 19.01
C LEU A 93 0.22 -0.53 18.27
N PHE A 94 -0.90 -0.74 17.57
CA PHE A 94 -1.66 0.32 16.91
C PHE A 94 -3.00 0.50 17.62
N GLN A 95 -3.06 1.48 18.52
CA GLN A 95 -4.25 1.82 19.30
C GLN A 95 -4.87 3.12 18.80
N ALA A 96 -6.19 3.21 18.89
CA ALA A 96 -6.91 4.44 18.61
C ALA A 96 -6.43 5.57 19.53
N GLY A 97 -6.33 6.78 19.00
CA GLY A 97 -5.83 7.97 19.68
C GLY A 97 -4.33 8.18 19.59
N MET A 98 -3.54 7.17 19.21
CA MET A 98 -2.10 7.34 19.04
C MET A 98 -1.76 8.21 17.84
N GLN A 99 -0.74 9.05 18.03
CA GLN A 99 -0.17 9.86 16.96
C GLN A 99 1.05 9.16 16.35
N ARG A 100 1.14 9.21 15.03
CA ARG A 100 2.26 8.67 14.25
C ARG A 100 2.66 9.67 13.16
N PRO A 101 3.96 9.81 12.88
CA PRO A 101 4.40 10.53 11.69
C PRO A 101 3.87 9.81 10.44
N VAL A 102 3.39 10.61 9.49
CA VAL A 102 2.94 10.11 8.19
C VAL A 102 3.50 10.98 7.09
N ARG A 103 3.62 10.37 5.90
CA ARG A 103 3.86 11.11 4.67
C ARG A 103 2.66 10.97 3.76
N VAL A 104 2.24 12.09 3.22
CA VAL A 104 1.08 12.16 2.33
C VAL A 104 1.53 12.68 0.98
N LEU A 105 1.26 11.91 -0.07
CA LEU A 105 1.47 12.34 -1.45
C LEU A 105 0.12 12.47 -2.14
N ARG A 106 -0.15 13.65 -2.69
CA ARG A 106 -1.30 13.89 -3.57
C ARG A 106 -0.87 13.53 -5.00
N ASP A 107 -1.30 12.36 -5.48
CA ASP A 107 -1.05 11.90 -6.86
C ASP A 107 -2.35 12.06 -7.68
N GLY A 108 -2.56 13.29 -8.18
CA GLY A 108 -3.79 13.67 -8.87
C GLY A 108 -5.02 13.62 -7.95
N GLU A 109 -6.00 12.78 -8.27
CA GLU A 109 -7.21 12.58 -7.45
C GLU A 109 -7.01 11.58 -6.29
N ARG A 110 -5.83 10.94 -6.18
CA ARG A 110 -5.57 9.92 -5.17
C ARG A 110 -4.67 10.45 -4.07
N LEU A 111 -5.13 10.28 -2.83
CA LEU A 111 -4.33 10.51 -1.62
C LEU A 111 -3.61 9.21 -1.27
N LEU A 112 -2.29 9.22 -1.40
CA LEU A 112 -1.43 8.14 -0.93
C LEU A 112 -0.88 8.54 0.44
N VAL A 113 -1.22 7.75 1.46
CA VAL A 113 -0.79 7.98 2.82
C VAL A 113 0.06 6.80 3.26
N GLU A 114 1.27 7.09 3.74
CA GLU A 114 2.12 6.09 4.38
C GLU A 114 2.44 6.50 5.82
N LEU A 115 2.29 5.53 6.72
CA LEU A 115 2.78 5.64 8.08
C LEU A 115 4.27 5.28 8.12
N GLU A 116 5.09 6.14 8.72
CA GLU A 116 6.49 5.79 9.03
C GLU A 116 6.53 4.67 10.09
#